data_AF-A0A6L7PC96-F1
#
_entry.id   AF-A0A6L7PC96-F1
#
_cell.length_a   1.000
_cell.length_b   1.000
_cell.length_c   1.000
_cell.angle_alpha   90.00
_cell.angle_beta   90.00
_cell.angle_gamma   90.00
#
_symmetry.space_group_name_H-M   'P 1'
#
loop_
_entity.id
_entity.type
_entity.pdbx_description
1 polymer ?
#
loop_
_entity_poly.entity_id
_entity_poly.type
_entity_poly.pdbx_seq_one_letter_code
_entity_poly.pdbx_strand_id
1 'polypeptide(L)' 'MDLRSAGVRYGALADGREVAFDSYYVTVMLDGDPRRVIAQVAPPPALAGMELFDGYLICIEDSPGGTVTIQPS' A
#
# COMPACT_ATOMS: atom_id res chain seq x y z
N MET A 1 19.56 -8.25 4.40
CA MET A 1 19.42 -6.91 3.80
C MET A 1 18.75 -6.07 4.86
N ASP A 2 19.47 -5.20 5.55
CA ASP A 2 18.91 -4.43 6.67
C ASP A 2 18.13 -3.24 6.13
N LEU A 3 16.80 -3.35 6.14
CA LEU A 3 15.93 -2.22 5.84
C LEU A 3 15.99 -1.21 6.98
N ARG A 4 16.08 0.08 6.64
CA ARG A 4 16.05 1.14 7.65
C ARG A 4 14.65 1.21 8.25
N SER A 5 14.54 0.92 9.54
CA SER A 5 13.27 1.04 10.27
C SER A 5 12.72 2.47 10.20
N ALA A 6 11.41 2.56 10.01
CA ALA A 6 10.61 3.79 10.11
C ALA A 6 9.73 3.79 11.39
N GLY A 7 9.90 2.80 12.27
CA GLY A 7 9.13 2.63 13.50
C GLY A 7 7.83 1.85 13.31
N VAL A 8 7.00 1.84 14.36
CA VAL A 8 5.67 1.23 14.36
C VAL A 8 4.64 2.27 13.97
N ARG A 9 3.71 1.91 13.07
CA ARG A 9 2.57 2.75 12.66
C ARG A 9 1.26 2.03 12.90
N TYR A 10 0.27 2.77 13.38
CA TYR A 10 -1.09 2.25 13.57
C TYR A 10 -1.94 2.58 12.35
N GLY A 11 -2.81 1.64 11.95
CA GLY A 11 -3.75 1.81 10.85
C GLY A 11 -5.07 1.10 11.13
N ALA A 12 -6.17 1.72 10.70
CA ALA A 12 -7.48 1.10 10.72
C ALA A 12 -7.67 0.22 9.47
N LEU A 13 -8.07 -1.02 9.67
CA LEU A 13 -8.44 -1.94 8.60
C LEU A 13 -9.92 -1.76 8.23
N ALA A 14 -10.29 -2.29 7.06
CA ALA A 14 -11.67 -2.24 6.56
C ALA A 14 -12.69 -2.95 7.49
N ASP A 15 -12.23 -3.85 8.35
CA ASP A 15 -13.03 -4.54 9.36
C ASP A 15 -13.18 -3.75 10.67
N GLY A 16 -12.67 -2.51 10.72
CA GLY A 16 -12.75 -1.62 11.87
C GLY A 16 -11.71 -1.89 12.95
N ARG A 17 -10.84 -2.90 12.79
CA ARG A 17 -9.74 -3.14 13.74
C ARG A 17 -8.60 -2.16 13.50
N GLU A 18 -7.97 -1.73 14.59
CA GLU A 18 -6.72 -1.00 14.55
C GLU A 18 -5.55 -1.98 14.70
N VAL A 19 -4.56 -1.87 13.82
CA VAL A 19 -3.41 -2.78 13.78
C VAL A 19 -2.11 -1.98 13.77
N ALA A 20 -1.11 -2.48 14.50
CA ALA A 20 0.24 -1.96 14.50
C ALA A 20 1.09 -2.65 13.42
N PHE A 21 1.80 -1.86 12.63
CA PHE A 21 2.65 -2.33 11.55
C PHE A 21 4.10 -1.91 11.76
N ASP A 22 5.02 -2.87 11.74
CA ASP A 22 6.43 -2.58 11.58
C ASP A 22 6.64 -1.96 10.19
N SER A 23 7.15 -0.74 10.20
CA SER A 23 7.31 0.08 9.01
C SER A 23 8.78 0.28 8.68
N TYR A 24 9.10 0.31 7.39
CA TYR A 24 10.47 0.41 6.89
C TYR A 24 10.54 1.38 5.72
N TYR A 25 11.66 2.10 5.62
CA TYR A 25 11.96 2.84 4.40
C TYR A 25 12.41 1.88 3.30
N VAL A 26 11.71 1.91 2.18
CA VAL A 26 12.04 1.13 0.99
C VAL A 26 12.17 2.06 -0.22
N THR A 27 12.88 1.59 -1.24
CA THR A 27 12.91 2.25 -2.55
C THR A 27 12.13 1.38 -3.52
N VAL A 28 11.11 1.97 -4.15
CA VAL A 28 10.29 1.33 -5.18
C VAL A 28 10.60 2.02 -6.51
N MET A 29 10.74 1.23 -7.57
CA MET A 29 10.83 1.77 -8.92
C MET A 29 9.41 2.00 -9.44
N LEU A 30 9.02 3.26 -9.64
CA LEU A 30 7.73 3.64 -10.18
C LEU A 30 7.97 4.36 -11.52
N ASP A 31 7.46 3.81 -12.61
CA ASP A 31 7.68 4.31 -13.98
C ASP A 31 9.15 4.56 -14.35
N GLY A 32 10.05 3.74 -13.79
CA GLY A 32 11.51 3.87 -14.01
C GLY A 32 12.21 4.86 -13.07
N ASP A 33 11.46 5.61 -12.26
CA ASP A 33 12.01 6.53 -11.27
C ASP A 33 12.05 5.91 -9.86
N PRO A 34 13.19 5.98 -9.14
CA PRO A 34 13.28 5.50 -7.78
C PRO A 34 12.53 6.43 -6.82
N ARG A 35 11.54 5.90 -6.12
CA ARG A 35 10.77 6.60 -5.08
C ARG A 35 11.04 5.97 -3.72
N ARG A 36 11.40 6.79 -2.74
CA ARG A 36 11.53 6.34 -1.35
C ARG A 36 10.18 6.48 -0.66
N VAL A 37 9.67 5.37 -0.14
CA VAL A 37 8.38 5.28 0.54
C VAL A 37 8.48 4.50 1.83
N ILE A 38 7.46 4.59 2.67
CA ILE A 38 7.31 3.75 3.85
C ILE A 38 6.48 2.52 3.48
N ALA A 39 7.05 1.33 3.68
CA ALA A 39 6.35 0.07 3.52
C ALA A 39 6.04 -0.55 4.88
N GLN A 40 4.85 -1.13 5.00
CA GLN A 40 4.39 -1.86 6.16
C GLN A 40 4.50 -3.35 5.88
N VAL A 41 5.04 -4.11 6.84
CA VAL A 41 5.06 -5.58 6.72
C VAL A 41 3.66 -6.11 6.99
N ALA A 42 3.06 -6.73 5.98
CA ALA A 42 1.75 -7.36 6.06
C ALA A 42 1.77 -8.72 5.33
N PRO A 43 0.88 -9.66 5.69
CA PRO A 43 0.67 -10.88 4.92
C PRO A 43 0.27 -10.56 3.48
N PRO A 44 0.62 -11.41 2.50
CA PRO A 44 0.25 -11.22 1.11
C PRO A 44 -1.29 -11.25 0.91
N PRO A 45 -1.81 -10.61 -0.15
CA PRO A 45 -1.07 -9.94 -1.24
C PRO A 45 -0.48 -8.59 -0.84
N ALA A 46 0.62 -8.20 -1.52
CA ALA A 46 1.22 -6.88 -1.35
C ALA A 46 0.25 -5.80 -1.86
N LEU A 47 0.06 -4.74 -1.07
CA LEU A 47 -0.81 -3.62 -1.41
C LEU A 47 0.02 -2.37 -1.70
N ALA A 48 -0.40 -1.59 -2.69
CA ALA A 48 0.17 -0.28 -2.99
C ALA A 48 -0.69 0.80 -2.31
N GLY A 49 -0.08 1.52 -1.36
CA GLY A 49 -0.73 2.64 -0.67
C GLY A 49 -0.66 3.93 -1.47
N MET A 50 -1.53 4.89 -1.14
CA MET A 50 -1.62 6.18 -1.82
C MET A 50 -0.33 7.01 -1.76
N GLU A 51 0.48 6.87 -0.70
CA GLU A 51 1.78 7.55 -0.57
C GLU A 51 2.72 7.25 -1.75
N LEU A 52 2.65 6.04 -2.32
CA LEU A 52 3.46 5.67 -3.49
C LEU A 52 3.10 6.53 -4.72
N PHE A 53 1.85 6.96 -4.81
CA PHE A 53 1.30 7.69 -5.94
C PHE A 53 1.16 9.18 -5.66
N ASP A 54 1.85 9.72 -4.64
CA ASP A 54 1.84 11.15 -4.38
C ASP A 54 2.37 11.94 -5.60
N GLY A 55 1.58 12.92 -6.04
CA GLY A 55 1.82 13.66 -7.28
C GLY A 55 1.37 12.97 -8.58
N TYR A 56 0.78 11.78 -8.50
CA TYR A 56 0.18 11.09 -9.66
C TYR A 56 -1.34 11.29 -9.69
N LEU A 57 -1.88 11.35 -10.91
CA LEU A 57 -3.32 11.22 -11.14
C LEU A 57 -3.63 9.73 -11.31
N ILE A 58 -4.39 9.16 -10.37
CA ILE A 58 -4.90 7.78 -10.50
C ILE A 58 -6.28 7.84 -11.15
N CYS A 59 -6.39 7.31 -12.37
CA CYS A 59 -7.66 7.09 -13.03
C CYS A 59 -8.09 5.64 -12.83
N ILE A 60 -9.27 5.44 -12.23
CA ILE A 60 -9.92 4.12 -12.16
C ILE A 60 -11.06 4.15 -13.17
N GLU A 61 -10.94 3.35 -14.22
CA GLU A 61 -11.94 3.22 -15.27
C GLU A 61 -12.70 1.91 -15.11
N ASP A 62 -14.02 1.94 -15.29
CA ASP A 62 -14.80 0.72 -15.41
C ASP A 62 -14.51 0.09 -16.77
N SER A 63 -13.81 -1.05 -16.76
CA SER A 63 -13.68 -1.87 -17.96
C SER A 63 -14.87 -2.85 -18.01
N PRO A 64 -15.72 -2.82 -19.05
CA PRO A 64 -16.79 -3.78 -19.21
C PRO A 64 -16.25 -5.21 -19.15
N GLY A 65 -16.71 -6.00 -18.18
CA GLY A 65 -16.24 -7.39 -17.97
C GLY A 65 -15.15 -7.56 -16.91
N GLY A 66 -14.68 -6.48 -16.29
CA GLY A 66 -13.86 -6.57 -15.07
C GLY A 66 -14.71 -7.05 -13.89
N THR A 67 -14.34 -8.17 -13.27
CA THR A 67 -15.05 -8.68 -12.09
C THR A 67 -14.60 -7.94 -10.83
N VAL A 68 -15.48 -7.10 -10.27
CA VAL A 68 -15.31 -6.53 -8.93
C VAL A 68 -16.21 -7.30 -7.98
N THR A 69 -15.60 -8.11 -7.11
CA THR A 69 -16.34 -8.86 -6.08
C THR A 69 -16.29 -8.09 -4.76
N ILE A 70 -17.41 -7.51 -4.34
CA ILE A 70 -17.59 -6.94 -3.01
C ILE A 70 -18.43 -7.94 -2.22
N GLN A 71 -17.83 -8.63 -1.26
CA GLN A 71 -18.55 -9.50 -0.33
C GLN A 71 -18.76 -8.77 0.99
N PRO A 72 -20.00 -8.73 1.52
CA PRO A 72 -20.23 -8.30 2.88
C PRO A 72 -19.60 -9.30 3.85
N SER A 73 -19.10 -8.77 4.97
CA SER A 73 -18.63 -9.53 6.14
C SER A 73 -19.76 -10.28 6.83
#